data_AF-A0A356ENK8-F1
#
_entry.id   AF-A0A356ENK8-F1
#
_cell.length_a   1.000
_cell.length_b   1.000
_cell.length_c   1.000
_cell.angle_alpha   90.00
_cell.angle_beta   90.00
_cell.angle_gamma   90.00
#
_symmetry.space_group_name_H-M   'P 1'
#
loop_
_entity.id
_entity.type
_entity.pdbx_description
1 polymer ?
#
loop_
_entity_poly.entity_id
_entity_poly.type
_entity_poly.pdbx_seq_one_letter_code
_entity_poly.pdbx_strand_id
1 'polypeptide(L)' 'MSTSTSNIEQLAINTIRTLAMDGVEAAKSGHPGTPMALAPV' A
#
# COMPACT_ATOMS: atom_id res chain seq x y z
N MET A 1 -23.24 -1.86 3.22
CA MET A 1 -22.10 -2.68 2.75
C MET A 1 -21.69 -3.59 3.89
N SER A 2 -21.74 -4.92 3.70
CA SER A 2 -21.14 -5.85 4.67
C SER A 2 -19.63 -5.83 4.49
N THR A 3 -18.88 -5.39 5.50
CA THR A 3 -17.42 -5.39 5.49
C THR A 3 -16.91 -6.75 5.94
N SER A 4 -16.55 -7.60 4.99
CA SER A 4 -15.80 -8.82 5.30
C SER A 4 -14.35 -8.47 5.68
N THR A 5 -13.73 -9.29 6.52
CA THR A 5 -12.33 -9.12 6.92
C THR A 5 -11.41 -9.06 5.71
N SER A 6 -11.64 -9.90 4.71
CA SER A 6 -10.87 -9.91 3.45
C SER A 6 -10.95 -8.60 2.68
N ASN A 7 -12.06 -7.85 2.79
CA ASN A 7 -12.18 -6.54 2.14
C ASN A 7 -11.31 -5.49 2.84
N ILE A 8 -11.25 -5.53 4.18
CA ILE A 8 -10.39 -4.64 4.98
C ILE A 8 -8.91 -4.98 4.79
N GLU A 9 -8.54 -6.26 4.69
CA GLU A 9 -7.17 -6.68 4.38
C GLU A 9 -6.72 -6.14 3.02
N GLN A 10 -7.53 -6.30 1.97
CA GLN A 10 -7.22 -5.76 0.65
C GLN A 10 -7.14 -4.23 0.64
N LEU A 11 -8.03 -3.56 1.39
CA LEU A 11 -7.96 -2.11 1.55
C LEU A 11 -6.64 -1.69 2.20
N ALA A 12 -6.24 -2.32 3.30
CA ALA A 12 -4.99 -2.01 4.00
C ALA A 12 -3.76 -2.25 3.12
N ILE A 13 -3.70 -3.39 2.42
CA ILE A 13 -2.62 -3.71 1.47
C ILE A 13 -2.51 -2.62 0.40
N ASN A 14 -3.64 -2.21 -0.18
CA ASN A 14 -3.66 -1.19 -1.20
C ASN A 14 -3.28 0.19 -0.64
N THR A 15 -3.74 0.53 0.57
CA THR A 15 -3.36 1.77 1.26
C THR A 15 -1.84 1.86 1.45
N ILE A 16 -1.19 0.78 1.89
CA ILE A 16 0.29 0.76 2.04
C ILE A 16 0.97 0.98 0.69
N ARG A 17 0.52 0.28 -0.36
CA ARG A 17 1.07 0.43 -1.72
C ARG A 17 0.94 1.86 -2.23
N THR A 18 -0.24 2.47 -2.10
CA THR A 18 -0.48 3.82 -2.61
C THR A 18 0.32 4.86 -1.83
N LEU A 19 0.36 4.77 -0.49
CA LEU A 19 1.17 5.69 0.32
C LEU A 19 2.67 5.57 0.03
N ALA A 20 3.16 4.36 -0.24
CA ALA A 20 4.55 4.16 -0.62
C ALA A 20 4.88 4.78 -1.99
N MET A 21 3.99 4.63 -2.97
CA MET A 21 4.14 5.27 -4.28
C MET A 21 4.09 6.80 -4.14
N ASP A 22 3.05 7.33 -3.49
CA ASP A 22 2.85 8.77 -3.31
C ASP A 22 4.00 9.41 -2.53
N GLY A 23 4.53 8.73 -1.51
CA GLY A 23 5.65 9.21 -0.71
C GLY A 23 6.94 9.32 -1.51
N VAL A 24 7.26 8.33 -2.35
CA VAL A 24 8.44 8.37 -3.23
C VAL A 24 8.29 9.46 -4.30
N GLU A 25 7.11 9.58 -4.91
CA GLU A 25 6.82 10.62 -5.91
C GLU A 25 6.94 12.02 -5.30
N ALA A 26 6.35 12.25 -4.11
CA ALA A 26 6.44 13.52 -3.41
C ALA A 26 7.87 13.89 -3.03
N ALA A 27 8.68 12.91 -2.62
CA ALA A 27 10.09 13.10 -2.30
C ALA A 27 11.00 13.23 -3.54
N LYS A 28 10.50 12.89 -4.75
CA LYS A 28 11.27 12.74 -5.99
C LYS A 28 12.50 11.84 -5.81
N SER A 29 12.41 10.88 -4.89
CA SER A 29 13.53 10.05 -4.45
C SER A 29 13.04 8.83 -3.67
N GLY A 30 13.72 7.69 -3.84
CA GLY A 30 13.43 6.44 -3.15
C GLY A 30 13.01 5.30 -4.09
N HIS A 31 12.65 4.14 -3.51
CA HIS A 31 12.24 2.95 -4.24
C HIS A 31 10.95 2.37 -3.62
N PRO A 32 9.80 2.45 -4.29
CA PRO A 32 8.53 2.00 -3.72
C PRO A 32 8.38 0.46 -3.78
N GLY A 33 9.26 -0.23 -4.51
CA GLY A 33 9.14 -1.68 -4.79
C GLY A 33 9.13 -2.56 -3.55
N THR A 34 10.06 -2.36 -2.61
CA THR A 34 10.12 -3.15 -1.37
C THR A 34 8.87 -2.99 -0.50
N PRO A 35 8.41 -1.77 -0.13
CA PRO A 35 7.18 -1.63 0.65
C PRO A 35 5.93 -2.11 -0.10
N MET A 36 5.87 -1.98 -1.42
CA MET A 36 4.73 -2.50 -2.20
C MET A 36 4.67 -4.04 -2.24
N ALA A 37 5.84 -4.69 -2.34
CA ALA A 37 5.96 -6.16 -2.38
C ALA A 37 5.69 -6.80 -1.01
N LEU A 38 6.06 -6.11 0.07
CA LEU A 38 5.87 -6.56 1.44
C LEU A 38 4.52 -6.12 2.06
N ALA A 39 3.71 -5.33 1.35
CA ALA A 39 2.37 -4.96 1.82
C ALA A 39 1.44 -6.15 2.20
N PRO A 40 1.49 -7.34 1.56
CA PRO A 40 0.65 -8.47 1.91
C PRO A 40 1.28 -9.47 2.90
N VAL A 41 2.48 -9.22 3.44
CA VAL A 41 3.16 -10.14 4.38
C VAL A 41 2.86 -9.87 5.84
#